data_AF-A0A162VWD8-F1
#
_entry.id   AF-A0A162VWD8-F1
#
_cell.length_a   1.000
_cell.length_b   1.000
_cell.length_c   1.000
_cell.angle_alpha   90.00
_cell.angle_beta   90.00
_cell.angle_gamma   90.00
#
_symmetry.space_group_name_H-M   'P 1'
#
loop_
_entity.id
_entity.type
_entity.pdbx_description
1 polymer ?
#
loop_
_entity_poly.entity_id
_entity_poly.type
_entity_poly.pdbx_seq_one_letter_code
_entity_poly.pdbx_strand_id
1 'polypeptide(L)'
;MNASYVPLSSFLVICVLLSRSLASAGSVNACSFQSDELARNASSARVTAWVEQPNFRGTFDILWTCLVTIGISTYTMLCLNIPAPKDTYLQLVGRRTLWMILGIMGPEFVLTYAAGQWSRAKWSVKAFKESGYHKWHMRQAFFADMGGFVFHPRDGDPFPLNATQLHWLIRHQYVDFPSVTKREIWDNSKQDTFAKVITAFQVSYLIIQCAARAAQGLTITTLELNALAIVVCSLMTSYAWLHKPADVHSPIHIHSPKTLDEIKGNQDWDLTPLDFVDENGPGYSVNIQPFINMPVIPAERPIQRIPNDRFPTNPYGIQEYLLCLATLLFSGIHVAGWNFDFPTATERTLWRISSLLLFGITAAFWLFETIASWTRLGRWRMVWLYLFNRGGLEKHRAGLRRKGALTVARKMTEIPVRWEFATITPLAIVYGIARLYMIAEAVAELRNVSATAYVNVEWTNFIPHV
;
A
#
# COMPACT_ATOMS: atom_id res chain seq x y z
N MET A 1 -24.35 -7.42 -20.49
CA MET A 1 -24.37 -8.87 -20.22
C MET A 1 -23.86 -9.09 -18.80
N ASN A 2 -24.60 -9.88 -18.02
CA ASN A 2 -24.60 -9.94 -16.56
C ASN A 2 -23.21 -10.08 -15.92
N ALA A 3 -22.87 -9.11 -15.07
CA ALA A 3 -21.72 -9.17 -14.18
C ALA A 3 -22.05 -10.17 -13.07
N SER A 4 -21.55 -11.39 -13.20
CA SER A 4 -21.58 -12.38 -12.13
C SER A 4 -20.64 -11.92 -11.02
N TYR A 5 -21.22 -11.37 -9.96
CA TYR A 5 -20.58 -11.16 -8.68
C TYR A 5 -20.02 -12.50 -8.19
N VAL A 6 -18.72 -12.56 -7.89
CA VAL A 6 -18.15 -13.68 -7.14
C VAL A 6 -18.62 -13.50 -5.70
N PRO A 7 -19.46 -14.40 -5.14
CA PRO A 7 -19.88 -14.27 -3.76
C PRO A 7 -18.70 -14.66 -2.86
N LEU A 8 -18.67 -14.11 -1.64
CA LEU A 8 -17.80 -14.57 -0.54
C LEU A 8 -17.85 -16.11 -0.29
N SER A 9 -18.80 -16.81 -0.91
CA SER A 9 -18.99 -18.26 -0.84
C SER A 9 -17.76 -19.06 -1.30
N SER A 10 -16.97 -18.58 -2.25
CA SER A 10 -15.81 -19.34 -2.76
C SER A 10 -14.67 -19.42 -1.72
N PHE A 11 -14.56 -18.42 -0.85
CA PHE A 11 -13.64 -18.45 0.30
C PHE A 11 -14.16 -19.36 1.42
N LEU A 12 -15.48 -19.38 1.63
CA LEU A 12 -16.16 -20.26 2.58
C LEU A 12 -15.95 -21.74 2.26
N VAL A 13 -15.98 -22.15 0.99
CA VAL A 13 -15.85 -23.57 0.60
C VAL A 13 -14.44 -24.11 0.86
N ILE A 14 -13.39 -23.31 0.63
CA ILE A 14 -12.00 -23.73 0.89
C ILE A 14 -11.74 -23.82 2.42
N CYS A 15 -12.32 -22.93 3.22
CA CYS A 15 -12.22 -22.99 4.68
C CYS A 15 -13.02 -24.15 5.30
N VAL A 16 -14.20 -24.49 4.77
CA VAL A 16 -15.01 -25.62 5.24
C VAL A 16 -14.34 -26.97 4.93
N LEU A 17 -13.61 -27.07 3.82
CA LEU A 17 -12.84 -28.28 3.48
C LEU A 17 -11.62 -28.47 4.39
N LEU A 18 -10.98 -27.37 4.84
CA LEU A 18 -9.92 -27.40 5.86
C LEU A 18 -10.46 -27.80 7.25
N SER A 19 -11.67 -27.35 7.62
CA SER A 19 -12.29 -27.72 8.91
C SER A 19 -12.65 -29.21 9.02
N ARG A 20 -12.95 -29.89 7.91
CA ARG A 20 -13.31 -31.32 7.92
C ARG A 20 -12.10 -32.24 8.04
N SER A 21 -10.89 -31.77 7.75
CA SER A 21 -9.68 -32.60 7.80
C SER A 21 -9.01 -32.65 9.19
N LEU A 22 -9.41 -31.79 10.15
CA LEU A 22 -8.80 -31.73 11.48
C LEU A 22 -9.71 -32.21 12.63
N ALA A 23 -10.95 -32.63 12.35
CA ALA A 23 -11.88 -33.13 13.35
C ALA A 23 -11.69 -34.62 13.63
N SER A 24 -10.54 -35.04 14.18
CA SER A 24 -10.44 -36.33 14.89
C SER A 24 -9.32 -36.35 15.95
N ALA A 25 -9.53 -35.68 17.09
CA ALA A 25 -8.84 -36.05 18.33
C ALA A 25 -9.49 -35.40 19.57
N GLY A 26 -10.18 -36.22 20.36
CA GLY A 26 -10.23 -36.19 21.83
C GLY A 26 -10.72 -34.93 22.55
N SER A 27 -11.97 -34.97 23.03
CA SER A 27 -12.53 -34.05 24.02
C SER A 27 -11.95 -34.26 25.42
N VAL A 28 -11.62 -33.19 26.14
CA VAL A 28 -11.48 -33.23 27.61
C VAL A 28 -12.34 -32.11 28.21
N ASN A 29 -13.20 -32.50 29.15
CA ASN A 29 -14.19 -31.64 29.81
C ASN A 29 -13.55 -30.56 30.68
N ALA A 30 -13.96 -29.31 30.49
CA ALA A 30 -13.62 -28.18 31.36
C ALA A 30 -14.57 -28.13 32.57
N CYS A 31 -14.03 -28.20 33.79
CA CYS A 31 -14.78 -27.97 35.03
C CYS A 31 -14.23 -26.74 35.77
N SER A 32 -15.14 -25.81 36.06
CA SER A 32 -15.13 -24.75 37.10
C SER A 32 -13.84 -23.96 37.35
N PHE A 33 -13.83 -22.68 36.96
CA PHE A 33 -12.76 -21.71 37.31
C PHE A 33 -13.35 -20.45 37.97
N GLN A 34 -12.93 -20.18 39.21
CA GLN A 34 -13.30 -19.03 40.04
C GLN A 34 -12.11 -18.06 40.15
N SER A 35 -12.39 -16.75 40.33
CA SER A 35 -11.86 -15.70 39.45
C SER A 35 -10.60 -14.91 39.82
N ASP A 36 -9.94 -15.05 40.99
CA ASP A 36 -8.86 -14.08 41.33
C ASP A 36 -7.47 -14.65 41.68
N GLU A 37 -7.35 -15.87 42.21
CA GLU A 37 -6.02 -16.50 42.40
C GLU A 37 -5.47 -17.15 41.12
N LEU A 38 -6.35 -17.49 40.20
CA LEU A 38 -6.00 -18.16 38.95
C LEU A 38 -5.58 -17.22 37.83
N ALA A 39 -5.83 -15.91 37.87
CA ALA A 39 -5.25 -15.01 36.86
C ALA A 39 -3.70 -15.03 36.90
N ARG A 40 -3.11 -15.26 38.09
CA ARG A 40 -1.66 -15.44 38.26
C ARG A 40 -1.15 -16.84 37.89
N ASN A 41 -1.98 -17.88 37.95
CA ASN A 41 -1.64 -19.24 37.49
C ASN A 41 -2.01 -19.50 36.01
N ALA A 42 -2.99 -18.78 35.46
CA ALA A 42 -3.47 -18.84 34.09
C ALA A 42 -2.54 -18.13 33.11
N SER A 43 -1.73 -17.17 33.59
CA SER A 43 -0.61 -16.63 32.81
C SER A 43 0.44 -17.71 32.48
N SER A 44 0.57 -18.73 33.34
CA SER A 44 1.43 -19.90 33.10
C SER A 44 0.71 -21.08 32.42
N ALA A 45 -0.62 -21.10 32.44
CA ALA A 45 -1.40 -22.16 31.80
C ALA A 45 -1.42 -21.94 30.29
N ARG A 46 -1.01 -22.96 29.53
CA ARG A 46 -1.06 -22.94 28.07
C ARG A 46 -2.11 -23.91 27.56
N VAL A 47 -2.75 -23.54 26.47
CA VAL A 47 -3.79 -24.32 25.81
C VAL A 47 -3.24 -24.83 24.49
N THR A 48 -3.28 -26.15 24.32
CA THR A 48 -2.79 -26.85 23.12
C THR A 48 -3.90 -27.43 22.26
N ALA A 49 -5.14 -27.40 22.76
CA ALA A 49 -6.31 -27.93 22.09
C ALA A 49 -7.18 -26.80 21.52
N TRP A 50 -8.04 -27.17 20.58
CA TRP A 50 -9.04 -26.27 20.03
C TRP A 50 -10.04 -25.83 21.12
N VAL A 51 -10.32 -24.54 21.23
CA VAL A 51 -11.29 -23.99 22.19
C VAL A 51 -12.58 -23.62 21.47
N GLU A 52 -13.68 -24.24 21.91
CA GLU A 52 -15.03 -24.00 21.38
C GLU A 52 -15.76 -22.88 22.12
N GLN A 53 -16.64 -22.19 21.39
CA GLN A 53 -17.63 -21.25 21.92
C GLN A 53 -18.80 -22.00 22.56
N PRO A 54 -19.63 -21.40 23.45
CA PRO A 54 -19.83 -19.95 23.64
C PRO A 54 -19.26 -19.34 24.93
N ASN A 55 -18.83 -20.14 25.91
CA ASN A 55 -18.47 -19.63 27.24
C ASN A 55 -17.16 -18.82 27.24
N PHE A 56 -16.28 -19.09 26.28
CA PHE A 56 -14.99 -18.43 26.12
C PHE A 56 -14.84 -17.90 24.69
N ARG A 57 -13.84 -17.04 24.49
CA ARG A 57 -13.39 -16.71 23.14
C ARG A 57 -12.86 -17.99 22.48
N GLY A 58 -13.38 -18.34 21.30
CA GLY A 58 -12.98 -19.57 20.61
C GLY A 58 -11.77 -19.38 19.69
N THR A 59 -11.06 -20.47 19.38
CA THR A 59 -9.96 -20.44 18.39
C THR A 59 -10.45 -20.01 17.01
N PHE A 60 -11.65 -20.46 16.60
CA PHE A 60 -12.27 -20.04 15.35
C PHE A 60 -12.52 -18.53 15.29
N ASP A 61 -12.94 -17.92 16.39
CA ASP A 61 -13.27 -16.49 16.44
C ASP A 61 -12.02 -15.61 16.26
N ILE A 62 -10.90 -16.01 16.88
CA ILE A 62 -9.60 -15.37 16.68
C ILE A 62 -9.18 -15.47 15.21
N LEU A 63 -9.20 -16.68 14.65
CA LEU A 63 -8.83 -16.94 13.25
C LEU A 63 -9.71 -16.16 12.29
N TRP A 64 -11.03 -16.27 12.44
CA TRP A 64 -12.02 -15.66 11.56
C TRP A 64 -11.92 -14.14 11.60
N THR A 65 -11.92 -13.55 12.81
CA THR A 65 -11.81 -12.09 12.97
C THR A 65 -10.56 -11.56 12.29
N CYS A 66 -9.40 -12.18 12.52
CA CYS A 66 -8.14 -11.74 11.92
C CYS A 66 -8.10 -11.94 10.40
N LEU A 67 -8.43 -13.13 9.90
CA LEU A 67 -8.33 -13.46 8.48
C LEU A 67 -9.36 -12.68 7.64
N VAL A 68 -10.59 -12.53 8.12
CA VAL A 68 -11.60 -11.71 7.45
C VAL A 68 -11.16 -10.25 7.45
N THR A 69 -10.71 -9.73 8.59
CA THR A 69 -10.24 -8.33 8.67
C THR A 69 -9.06 -8.08 7.74
N ILE A 70 -8.07 -8.97 7.67
CA ILE A 70 -6.97 -8.90 6.71
C ILE A 70 -7.50 -8.92 5.27
N GLY A 71 -8.38 -9.87 4.94
CA GLY A 71 -8.91 -10.02 3.58
C GLY A 71 -9.71 -8.81 3.10
N ILE A 72 -10.68 -8.33 3.90
CA ILE A 72 -11.52 -7.19 3.51
C ILE A 72 -10.75 -5.87 3.56
N SER A 73 -9.84 -5.66 4.51
CA SER A 73 -9.05 -4.42 4.57
C SER A 73 -8.11 -4.32 3.38
N THR A 74 -7.41 -5.42 3.03
CA THR A 74 -6.54 -5.46 1.86
C THR A 74 -7.33 -5.34 0.55
N TYR A 75 -8.52 -5.93 0.47
CA TYR A 75 -9.39 -5.79 -0.71
C TYR A 75 -9.90 -4.36 -0.91
N THR A 76 -10.35 -3.70 0.17
CA THR A 76 -11.02 -2.39 0.11
C THR A 76 -10.06 -1.21 0.05
N MET A 77 -8.82 -1.36 0.51
CA MET A 77 -7.80 -0.30 0.36
C MET A 77 -7.33 -0.11 -1.09
N LEU A 78 -7.40 -1.17 -1.93
CA LEU A 78 -6.79 -1.15 -3.26
C LEU A 78 -7.59 -0.32 -4.26
N CYS A 79 -6.93 0.70 -4.81
CA CYS A 79 -7.42 1.49 -5.95
C CYS A 79 -6.48 1.28 -7.14
N LEU A 80 -6.69 0.21 -7.90
CA LEU A 80 -5.84 -0.14 -9.05
C LEU A 80 -6.06 0.80 -10.24
N ASN A 81 -5.07 0.89 -11.12
CA ASN A 81 -5.14 1.69 -12.34
C ASN A 81 -6.05 1.03 -13.38
N ILE A 82 -6.46 1.83 -14.36
CA ILE A 82 -7.41 1.43 -15.38
C ILE A 82 -6.84 0.27 -16.21
N PRO A 83 -7.65 -0.77 -16.49
CA PRO A 83 -7.22 -1.92 -17.27
C PRO A 83 -6.98 -1.57 -18.74
N ALA A 84 -6.22 -2.42 -19.44
CA ALA A 84 -6.09 -2.31 -20.89
C ALA A 84 -7.41 -2.70 -21.57
N PRO A 85 -7.72 -2.19 -22.78
CA PRO A 85 -8.97 -2.50 -23.47
C PRO A 85 -9.21 -3.99 -23.73
N LYS A 86 -8.12 -4.76 -23.89
CA LYS A 86 -8.15 -6.21 -24.14
C LYS A 86 -7.99 -7.06 -22.86
N ASP A 87 -7.92 -6.43 -21.68
CA ASP A 87 -7.76 -7.18 -20.42
C ASP A 87 -9.00 -8.03 -20.14
N THR A 88 -8.79 -9.33 -19.92
CA THR A 88 -9.84 -10.28 -19.55
C THR A 88 -10.19 -10.18 -18.06
N TYR A 89 -11.36 -10.69 -17.67
CA TYR A 89 -11.78 -10.76 -16.26
C TYR A 89 -10.76 -11.51 -15.38
N LEU A 90 -10.17 -12.59 -15.87
CA LEU A 90 -9.16 -13.35 -15.14
C LEU A 90 -7.89 -12.53 -14.88
N GLN A 91 -7.47 -11.69 -15.82
CA GLN A 91 -6.33 -10.80 -15.64
C GLN A 91 -6.63 -9.69 -14.64
N LEU A 92 -7.85 -9.14 -14.66
CA LEU A 92 -8.33 -8.16 -13.68
C LEU A 92 -8.29 -8.73 -12.26
N VAL A 93 -8.89 -9.91 -12.05
CA VAL A 93 -8.91 -10.59 -10.75
C VAL A 93 -7.51 -10.99 -10.33
N GLY A 94 -6.72 -11.60 -11.21
CA GLY A 94 -5.34 -12.01 -10.91
C GLY A 94 -4.45 -10.83 -10.50
N ARG A 95 -4.59 -9.68 -11.17
CA ARG A 95 -3.88 -8.44 -10.81
C ARG A 95 -4.33 -7.95 -9.43
N ARG A 96 -5.63 -7.95 -9.14
CA ARG A 96 -6.13 -7.57 -7.82
C ARG A 96 -5.62 -8.49 -6.71
N THR A 97 -5.69 -9.80 -6.92
CA THR A 97 -5.19 -10.81 -5.98
C THR A 97 -3.69 -10.66 -5.74
N LEU A 98 -2.88 -10.41 -6.79
CA LEU A 98 -1.45 -10.16 -6.65
C LEU A 98 -1.17 -8.96 -5.74
N TRP A 99 -1.89 -7.85 -5.93
CA TRP A 99 -1.75 -6.65 -5.10
C TRP A 99 -2.27 -6.86 -3.67
N MET A 100 -3.28 -7.72 -3.46
CA MET A 100 -3.70 -8.13 -2.12
C MET A 100 -2.63 -8.97 -1.42
N ILE A 101 -2.04 -9.95 -2.12
CA ILE A 101 -0.93 -10.75 -1.59
C ILE A 101 0.25 -9.86 -1.24
N LEU A 102 0.60 -8.90 -2.11
CA LEU A 102 1.63 -7.91 -1.82
C LEU A 102 1.27 -7.07 -0.59
N GLY A 103 0.00 -6.71 -0.41
CA GLY A 103 -0.50 -6.02 0.77
C GLY A 103 -0.46 -6.84 2.06
N ILE A 104 -0.45 -8.17 2.00
CA ILE A 104 -0.30 -9.05 3.18
C ILE A 104 1.20 -9.26 3.48
N MET A 105 1.97 -9.53 2.44
CA MET A 105 3.40 -9.77 2.50
C MET A 105 4.15 -8.51 2.92
N GLY A 106 3.97 -7.39 2.24
CA GLY A 106 4.61 -6.12 2.56
C GLY A 106 3.65 -4.96 2.32
N PRO A 107 2.71 -4.69 3.25
CA PRO A 107 1.73 -3.60 3.09
C PRO A 107 2.38 -2.23 2.88
N GLU A 108 3.57 -2.01 3.46
CA GLU A 108 4.40 -0.82 3.26
C GLU A 108 4.79 -0.58 1.79
N PHE A 109 4.92 -1.63 0.96
CA PHE A 109 5.17 -1.46 -0.47
C PHE A 109 3.95 -0.85 -1.16
N VAL A 110 2.76 -1.37 -0.88
CA VAL A 110 1.51 -0.83 -1.42
C VAL A 110 1.30 0.61 -0.94
N LEU A 111 1.56 0.88 0.34
CA LEU A 111 1.54 2.22 0.91
C LEU A 111 2.52 3.17 0.21
N THR A 112 3.73 2.70 -0.11
CA THR A 112 4.75 3.50 -0.81
C THR A 112 4.27 3.93 -2.20
N TYR A 113 3.70 3.00 -2.97
CA TYR A 113 3.07 3.34 -4.25
C TYR A 113 1.93 4.34 -4.07
N ALA A 114 1.07 4.13 -3.07
CA ALA A 114 -0.07 5.00 -2.82
C ALA A 114 0.35 6.43 -2.43
N ALA A 115 1.29 6.56 -1.49
CA ALA A 115 1.81 7.85 -1.02
C ALA A 115 2.52 8.62 -2.13
N GLY A 116 3.27 7.94 -2.99
CA GLY A 116 3.93 8.59 -4.09
C GLY A 116 2.97 9.02 -5.21
N GLN A 117 1.96 8.21 -5.54
CA GLN A 117 0.89 8.61 -6.47
C GLN A 117 0.13 9.83 -5.92
N TRP A 118 -0.11 9.87 -4.60
CA TRP A 118 -0.68 11.03 -3.94
C TRP A 118 0.18 12.29 -4.07
N SER A 119 1.51 12.14 -3.96
CA SER A 119 2.42 13.27 -4.17
C SER A 119 2.39 13.78 -5.62
N ARG A 120 2.40 12.89 -6.61
CA ARG A 120 2.32 13.28 -8.04
C ARG A 120 1.01 13.97 -8.37
N ALA A 121 -0.11 13.42 -7.90
CA ALA A 121 -1.42 14.03 -8.10
C ALA A 121 -1.48 15.45 -7.48
N LYS A 122 -0.88 15.67 -6.30
CA LYS A 122 -0.74 17.01 -5.69
C LYS A 122 0.11 17.95 -6.55
N TRP A 123 1.22 17.45 -7.09
CA TRP A 123 2.08 18.24 -7.97
C TRP A 123 1.37 18.64 -9.25
N SER A 124 0.61 17.72 -9.87
CA SER A 124 -0.25 18.03 -11.02
C SER A 124 -1.26 19.13 -10.69
N VAL A 125 -1.97 19.04 -9.56
CA VAL A 125 -2.90 20.10 -9.12
C VAL A 125 -2.21 21.46 -9.00
N LYS A 126 -1.00 21.49 -8.46
CA LYS A 126 -0.22 22.73 -8.38
C LYS A 126 0.16 23.26 -9.77
N ALA A 127 0.68 22.42 -10.65
CA ALA A 127 1.13 22.81 -11.99
C ALA A 127 -0.02 23.34 -12.87
N PHE A 128 -1.18 22.68 -12.84
CA PHE A 128 -2.39 23.15 -13.54
C PHE A 128 -2.89 24.49 -13.00
N LYS A 129 -2.91 24.68 -11.67
CA LYS A 129 -3.30 25.95 -11.05
C LYS A 129 -2.36 27.10 -11.40
N GLU A 130 -1.05 26.85 -11.44
CA GLU A 130 -0.05 27.84 -11.88
C GLU A 130 -0.23 28.23 -13.35
N SER A 131 -0.85 27.37 -14.15
CA SER A 131 -1.18 27.62 -15.56
C SER A 131 -2.57 28.23 -15.79
N GLY A 132 -3.28 28.61 -14.72
CA GLY A 132 -4.63 29.23 -14.79
C GLY A 132 -5.80 28.25 -14.71
N TYR A 133 -5.56 26.94 -14.63
CA TYR A 133 -6.61 25.92 -14.57
C TYR A 133 -7.04 25.61 -13.13
N HIS A 134 -7.70 26.59 -12.49
CA HIS A 134 -8.08 26.49 -11.07
C HIS A 134 -9.11 25.39 -10.74
N LYS A 135 -9.86 24.92 -11.74
CA LYS A 135 -10.85 23.84 -11.59
C LYS A 135 -10.21 22.45 -11.49
N TRP A 136 -8.92 22.29 -11.83
CA TRP A 136 -8.23 21.01 -11.77
C TRP A 136 -8.07 20.52 -10.33
N HIS A 137 -8.67 19.37 -10.04
CA HIS A 137 -8.79 18.80 -8.70
C HIS A 137 -8.00 17.49 -8.54
N MET A 138 -7.70 17.10 -7.30
CA MET A 138 -6.98 15.85 -6.96
C MET A 138 -7.57 14.61 -7.64
N ARG A 139 -8.90 14.54 -7.76
CA ARG A 139 -9.60 13.42 -8.42
C ARG A 139 -9.23 13.32 -9.91
N GLN A 140 -9.18 14.45 -10.62
CA GLN A 140 -8.79 14.50 -12.03
C GLN A 140 -7.31 14.17 -12.19
N ALA A 141 -6.46 14.65 -11.28
CA ALA A 141 -5.03 14.34 -11.29
C ALA A 141 -4.78 12.83 -11.10
N PHE A 142 -5.41 12.20 -10.09
CA PHE A 142 -5.35 10.75 -9.90
C PHE A 142 -5.93 9.99 -11.08
N PHE A 143 -7.05 10.45 -11.65
CA PHE A 143 -7.67 9.84 -12.82
C PHE A 143 -6.75 9.89 -14.05
N ALA A 144 -6.06 11.01 -14.27
CA ALA A 144 -5.06 11.09 -15.33
C ALA A 144 -3.88 10.14 -15.05
N ASP A 145 -3.30 10.17 -13.86
CA ASP A 145 -2.13 9.34 -13.52
C ASP A 145 -2.41 7.82 -13.54
N MET A 146 -3.68 7.41 -13.43
CA MET A 146 -4.09 6.01 -13.56
C MET A 146 -4.47 5.58 -14.98
N GLY A 147 -4.28 6.43 -15.98
CA GLY A 147 -4.58 6.16 -17.39
C GLY A 147 -6.00 6.52 -17.81
N GLY A 148 -6.66 7.41 -17.07
CA GLY A 148 -8.05 7.84 -17.32
C GLY A 148 -8.25 8.68 -18.55
N PHE A 149 -7.19 9.20 -19.14
CA PHE A 149 -7.25 9.88 -20.43
C PHE A 149 -6.46 9.08 -21.47
N VAL A 150 -7.09 8.78 -22.60
CA VAL A 150 -6.43 8.12 -23.74
C VAL A 150 -6.33 9.12 -24.88
N PHE A 151 -5.10 9.36 -25.32
CA PHE A 151 -4.81 10.26 -26.42
C PHE A 151 -4.99 9.55 -27.75
N HIS A 152 -5.72 10.23 -28.64
CA HIS A 152 -5.92 9.85 -30.02
C HIS A 152 -5.26 10.91 -30.91
N PRO A 153 -4.04 10.66 -31.41
CA PRO A 153 -3.45 11.51 -32.44
C PRO A 153 -4.25 11.40 -33.75
N ARG A 154 -4.03 12.33 -34.68
CA ARG A 154 -4.63 12.25 -36.02
C ARG A 154 -4.22 10.97 -36.76
N ASP A 155 -2.99 10.52 -36.52
CA ASP A 155 -2.36 9.34 -37.08
C ASP A 155 -1.60 8.57 -35.98
N GLY A 156 -1.63 7.25 -36.07
CA GLY A 156 -0.98 6.35 -35.11
C GLY A 156 -1.92 5.77 -34.05
N ASP A 157 -1.38 4.88 -33.23
CA ASP A 157 -2.14 4.13 -32.24
C ASP A 157 -2.42 4.95 -30.97
N PRO A 158 -3.60 4.78 -30.33
CA PRO A 158 -3.94 5.49 -29.11
C PRO A 158 -3.16 4.97 -27.90
N PHE A 159 -2.89 5.87 -26.95
CA PHE A 159 -2.15 5.53 -25.73
C PHE A 159 -2.62 6.34 -24.51
N PRO A 160 -2.51 5.81 -23.28
CA PRO A 160 -2.92 6.50 -22.07
C PRO A 160 -1.96 7.64 -21.73
N LEU A 161 -2.51 8.75 -21.25
CA LEU A 161 -1.78 9.92 -20.77
C LEU A 161 -1.72 9.93 -19.25
N ASN A 162 -0.59 10.32 -18.70
CA ASN A 162 -0.49 10.74 -17.30
C ASN A 162 -0.78 12.24 -17.12
N ALA A 163 -0.87 12.70 -15.87
CA ALA A 163 -1.28 14.08 -15.60
C ALA A 163 -0.27 15.12 -16.09
N THR A 164 1.03 14.80 -16.10
CA THR A 164 2.09 15.68 -16.60
C THR A 164 2.05 15.81 -18.12
N GLN A 165 1.91 14.68 -18.83
CA GLN A 165 1.77 14.63 -20.29
C GLN A 165 0.52 15.40 -20.75
N LEU A 166 -0.61 15.20 -20.08
CA LEU A 166 -1.84 15.94 -20.35
C LEU A 166 -1.65 17.45 -20.16
N HIS A 167 -1.01 17.87 -19.05
CA HIS A 167 -0.74 19.28 -18.79
C HIS A 167 0.12 19.90 -19.89
N TRP A 168 1.16 19.19 -20.34
CA TRP A 168 2.04 19.63 -21.39
C TRP A 168 1.30 19.81 -22.72
N LEU A 169 0.46 18.84 -23.12
CA LEU A 169 -0.34 18.93 -24.35
C LEU A 169 -1.27 20.15 -24.34
N ILE A 170 -1.93 20.41 -23.21
CA ILE A 170 -2.83 21.56 -23.04
C ILE A 170 -2.04 22.88 -23.11
N ARG A 171 -0.86 22.94 -22.48
CA ARG A 171 0.00 24.13 -22.49
C ARG A 171 0.51 24.50 -23.89
N HIS A 172 0.73 23.50 -24.75
CA HIS A 172 1.16 23.70 -26.13
C HIS A 172 0.01 23.81 -27.12
N GLN A 173 -1.26 23.81 -26.64
CA GLN A 173 -2.47 23.93 -27.47
C GLN A 173 -2.62 22.79 -28.49
N TYR A 174 -2.11 21.59 -28.16
CA TYR A 174 -2.34 20.39 -28.95
C TYR A 174 -3.69 19.73 -28.64
N VAL A 175 -4.22 19.97 -27.43
CA VAL A 175 -5.54 19.52 -26.99
C VAL A 175 -6.19 20.59 -26.13
N ASP A 176 -7.52 20.62 -26.15
CA ASP A 176 -8.30 21.47 -25.26
C ASP A 176 -8.29 20.94 -23.82
N PHE A 177 -8.51 21.85 -22.86
CA PHE A 177 -8.69 21.46 -21.47
C PHE A 177 -9.95 20.57 -21.33
N PRO A 178 -9.84 19.35 -20.75
CA PRO A 178 -10.98 18.46 -20.62
C PRO A 178 -12.12 19.10 -19.82
N SER A 179 -13.32 19.13 -20.38
CA SER A 179 -14.54 19.64 -19.71
C SER A 179 -15.01 18.77 -18.54
N VAL A 180 -14.38 17.61 -18.36
CA VAL A 180 -14.72 16.58 -17.37
C VAL A 180 -14.66 17.14 -15.96
N THR A 181 -15.74 16.96 -15.20
CA THR A 181 -15.81 17.49 -13.83
C THR A 181 -15.34 16.48 -12.79
N LYS A 182 -14.96 16.97 -11.59
CA LYS A 182 -14.63 16.09 -10.46
C LYS A 182 -15.79 15.20 -10.00
N ARG A 183 -17.05 15.58 -10.30
CA ARG A 183 -18.26 14.81 -9.97
C ARG A 183 -18.42 13.65 -10.94
N GLU A 184 -18.33 13.93 -12.23
CA GLU A 184 -18.41 12.92 -13.29
C GLU A 184 -17.38 11.78 -13.13
N ILE A 185 -16.13 12.10 -12.76
CA ILE A 185 -15.11 11.07 -12.45
C ILE A 185 -15.50 10.25 -11.21
N TRP A 186 -16.12 10.89 -10.22
CA TRP A 186 -16.56 10.20 -9.00
C TRP A 186 -17.79 9.33 -9.24
N ASP A 187 -18.71 9.76 -10.10
CA ASP A 187 -19.90 8.99 -10.45
C ASP A 187 -19.53 7.72 -11.24
N ASN A 188 -18.44 7.76 -12.02
CA ASN A 188 -17.86 6.59 -12.68
C ASN A 188 -17.06 5.68 -11.73
N SER A 189 -16.75 6.13 -10.51
CA SER A 189 -15.99 5.35 -9.53
C SER A 189 -16.90 4.33 -8.86
N LYS A 190 -16.63 3.04 -9.08
CA LYS A 190 -17.37 1.93 -8.46
C LYS A 190 -16.81 1.58 -7.08
N GLN A 191 -16.69 2.58 -6.21
CA GLN A 191 -16.28 2.30 -4.83
C GLN A 191 -17.37 1.46 -4.15
N ASP A 192 -17.01 0.25 -3.72
CA ASP A 192 -17.90 -0.62 -2.96
C ASP A 192 -18.15 -0.03 -1.56
N THR A 193 -19.20 0.79 -1.46
CA THR A 193 -19.57 1.50 -0.24
C THR A 193 -19.98 0.50 0.84
N PHE A 194 -20.63 -0.60 0.47
CA PHE A 194 -21.05 -1.64 1.40
C PHE A 194 -19.84 -2.36 2.00
N ALA A 195 -18.90 -2.79 1.16
CA ALA A 195 -17.66 -3.41 1.65
C ALA A 195 -16.85 -2.45 2.53
N LYS A 196 -16.80 -1.15 2.22
CA LYS A 196 -16.10 -0.16 3.07
C LYS A 196 -16.73 0.01 4.44
N VAL A 197 -18.06 -0.01 4.53
CA VAL A 197 -18.77 0.05 5.81
C VAL A 197 -18.46 -1.20 6.64
N ILE A 198 -18.52 -2.40 6.03
CA ILE A 198 -18.15 -3.65 6.70
C ILE A 198 -16.69 -3.61 7.16
N THR A 199 -15.77 -3.20 6.29
CA THR A 199 -14.35 -3.05 6.64
C THR A 199 -14.18 -2.09 7.81
N ALA A 200 -14.87 -0.95 7.83
CA ALA A 200 -14.78 0.02 8.92
C ALA A 200 -15.21 -0.60 10.26
N PHE A 201 -16.30 -1.36 10.28
CA PHE A 201 -16.75 -2.07 11.49
C PHE A 201 -15.74 -3.12 11.94
N GLN A 202 -15.26 -3.97 11.04
CA GLN A 202 -14.32 -5.06 11.34
C GLN A 202 -12.95 -4.54 11.81
N VAL A 203 -12.43 -3.51 11.13
CA VAL A 203 -11.19 -2.83 11.51
C VAL A 203 -11.33 -2.18 12.89
N SER A 204 -12.44 -1.47 13.13
CA SER A 204 -12.69 -0.83 14.43
C SER A 204 -12.80 -1.88 15.53
N TYR A 205 -13.52 -2.96 15.28
CA TYR A 205 -13.67 -4.07 16.21
C TYR A 205 -12.32 -4.68 16.59
N LEU A 206 -11.47 -5.02 15.60
CA LEU A 206 -10.13 -5.57 15.87
C LEU A 206 -9.27 -4.58 16.68
N ILE A 207 -9.25 -3.29 16.31
CA ILE A 207 -8.46 -2.28 17.02
C ILE A 207 -8.92 -2.15 18.47
N ILE A 208 -10.23 -2.01 18.70
CA ILE A 208 -10.80 -1.85 20.04
C ILE A 208 -10.55 -3.12 20.86
N GLN A 209 -10.72 -4.31 20.27
CA GLN A 209 -10.44 -5.58 20.94
C GLN A 209 -8.98 -5.68 21.37
N CYS A 210 -8.02 -5.42 20.46
CA CYS A 210 -6.59 -5.42 20.81
C CYS A 210 -6.25 -4.39 21.89
N ALA A 211 -6.81 -3.18 21.81
CA ALA A 211 -6.58 -2.13 22.80
C ALA A 211 -7.13 -2.50 24.18
N ALA A 212 -8.35 -3.04 24.24
CA ALA A 212 -8.98 -3.45 25.49
C ALA A 212 -8.23 -4.63 26.13
N ARG A 213 -7.78 -5.61 25.33
CA ARG A 213 -6.93 -6.71 25.80
C ARG A 213 -5.60 -6.22 26.36
N ALA A 214 -4.94 -5.28 25.67
CA ALA A 214 -3.72 -4.65 26.18
C ALA A 214 -3.96 -3.95 27.53
N ALA A 215 -5.06 -3.20 27.66
CA ALA A 215 -5.41 -2.49 28.89
C ALA A 215 -5.71 -3.43 30.07
N GLN A 216 -6.28 -4.60 29.80
CA GLN A 216 -6.58 -5.62 30.82
C GLN A 216 -5.42 -6.62 31.05
N GLY A 217 -4.29 -6.46 30.38
CA GLY A 217 -3.15 -7.37 30.48
C GLY A 217 -3.42 -8.77 29.92
N LEU A 218 -4.40 -8.92 29.02
CA LEU A 218 -4.73 -10.18 28.36
C LEU A 218 -3.81 -10.42 27.15
N THR A 219 -3.47 -11.69 26.88
CA THR A 219 -2.64 -12.04 25.72
C THR A 219 -3.27 -11.58 24.42
N ILE A 220 -2.53 -10.80 23.64
CA ILE A 220 -2.79 -10.54 22.22
C ILE A 220 -2.00 -11.56 21.45
N THR A 221 -2.65 -12.34 20.58
CA THR A 221 -1.96 -13.32 19.75
C THR A 221 -1.09 -12.64 18.70
N THR A 222 -0.03 -13.30 18.25
CA THR A 222 0.78 -12.81 17.13
C THR A 222 -0.05 -12.66 15.85
N LEU A 223 -1.11 -13.45 15.66
CA LEU A 223 -2.06 -13.26 14.56
C LEU A 223 -2.82 -11.94 14.65
N GLU A 224 -3.36 -11.61 15.82
CA GLU A 224 -4.03 -10.32 16.05
C GLU A 224 -3.08 -9.15 15.86
N LEU A 225 -1.84 -9.27 16.31
CA LEU A 225 -0.82 -8.23 16.12
C LEU A 225 -0.45 -8.05 14.64
N ASN A 226 -0.31 -9.15 13.88
CA ASN A 226 -0.08 -9.10 12.43
C ASN A 226 -1.26 -8.49 11.69
N ALA A 227 -2.49 -8.88 12.04
CA ALA A 227 -3.71 -8.30 11.48
C ALA A 227 -3.79 -6.79 11.78
N LEU A 228 -3.50 -6.38 13.02
CA LEU A 228 -3.46 -4.98 13.44
C LEU A 228 -2.44 -4.18 12.63
N ALA A 229 -1.23 -4.70 12.43
CA ALA A 229 -0.20 -4.05 11.62
C ALA A 229 -0.65 -3.84 10.16
N ILE A 230 -1.23 -4.88 9.53
CA ILE A 230 -1.78 -4.79 8.17
C ILE A 230 -2.93 -3.78 8.10
N VAL A 231 -3.81 -3.77 9.08
CA VAL A 231 -4.95 -2.83 9.17
C VAL A 231 -4.47 -1.39 9.28
N VAL A 232 -3.51 -1.10 10.17
CA VAL A 232 -2.94 0.25 10.33
C VAL A 232 -2.33 0.72 9.01
N CYS A 233 -1.57 -0.14 8.33
CA CYS A 233 -1.00 0.19 7.03
C CYS A 233 -2.06 0.34 5.93
N SER A 234 -3.14 -0.45 5.97
CA SER A 234 -4.26 -0.37 5.04
C SER A 234 -5.05 0.94 5.19
N LEU A 235 -5.23 1.42 6.43
CA LEU A 235 -5.85 2.72 6.70
C LEU A 235 -4.99 3.87 6.16
N MET A 236 -3.68 3.83 6.36
CA MET A 236 -2.75 4.84 5.81
C MET A 236 -2.73 4.82 4.28
N THR A 237 -2.78 3.63 3.67
CA THR A 237 -2.87 3.45 2.22
C THR A 237 -4.18 4.02 1.67
N SER A 238 -5.29 3.71 2.35
CA SER A 238 -6.62 4.23 2.01
C SER A 238 -6.68 5.76 2.11
N TYR A 239 -5.98 6.35 3.09
CA TYR A 239 -5.86 7.79 3.21
C TYR A 239 -5.08 8.41 2.03
N ALA A 240 -3.95 7.83 1.64
CA ALA A 240 -3.18 8.29 0.47
C ALA A 240 -4.02 8.24 -0.83
N TRP A 241 -4.88 7.23 -0.97
CA TRP A 241 -5.79 7.06 -2.10
C TRP A 241 -7.21 7.59 -1.90
N LEU A 242 -7.45 8.42 -0.89
CA LEU A 242 -8.81 8.91 -0.58
C LEU A 242 -9.50 9.61 -1.77
N HIS A 243 -8.73 10.31 -2.60
CA HIS A 243 -9.23 10.99 -3.79
C HIS A 243 -9.07 10.20 -5.08
N LYS A 244 -8.43 9.03 -5.06
CA LYS A 244 -8.26 8.17 -6.22
C LYS A 244 -9.59 7.45 -6.50
N PRO A 245 -10.13 7.52 -7.73
CA PRO A 245 -11.33 6.76 -8.06
C PRO A 245 -10.96 5.26 -8.10
N ALA A 246 -11.90 4.40 -7.72
CA ALA A 246 -11.71 2.96 -7.65
C ALA A 246 -12.58 2.25 -8.68
N ASP A 247 -12.07 1.13 -9.21
CA ASP A 247 -12.79 0.24 -10.12
C ASP A 247 -13.39 0.95 -11.35
N VAL A 248 -12.67 1.95 -11.88
CA VAL A 248 -12.99 2.62 -13.15
C VAL A 248 -12.43 1.79 -14.31
N HIS A 249 -13.30 1.47 -15.27
CA HIS A 249 -12.96 0.60 -16.40
C HIS A 249 -12.94 1.33 -17.74
N SER A 250 -13.51 2.53 -17.81
CA SER A 250 -13.66 3.29 -19.05
C SER A 250 -12.81 4.56 -18.99
N PRO A 251 -11.79 4.70 -19.86
CA PRO A 251 -11.07 5.95 -19.99
C PRO A 251 -11.87 6.98 -20.81
N ILE A 252 -11.44 8.23 -20.74
CA ILE A 252 -11.96 9.34 -21.52
C ILE A 252 -11.01 9.57 -22.69
N HIS A 253 -11.55 9.61 -23.90
CA HIS A 253 -10.77 9.79 -25.11
C HIS A 253 -10.59 11.27 -25.43
N ILE A 254 -9.34 11.68 -25.66
CA ILE A 254 -8.97 13.04 -26.07
C ILE A 254 -8.38 12.97 -27.46
N HIS A 255 -8.96 13.72 -28.39
CA HIS A 255 -8.52 13.77 -29.78
C HIS A 255 -7.68 15.02 -30.04
N SER A 256 -6.63 14.87 -30.84
CA SER A 256 -5.88 16.01 -31.38
C SER A 256 -5.99 16.06 -32.90
N PRO A 257 -6.16 17.25 -33.50
CA PRO A 257 -6.10 17.39 -34.96
C PRO A 257 -4.67 17.29 -35.52
N LYS A 258 -3.66 17.27 -34.64
CA LYS A 258 -2.24 17.25 -34.99
C LYS A 258 -1.73 15.83 -35.14
N THR A 259 -0.77 15.65 -36.05
CA THR A 259 -0.14 14.35 -36.24
C THR A 259 0.82 14.03 -35.09
N LEU A 260 1.08 12.75 -34.85
CA LEU A 260 2.00 12.34 -33.80
C LEU A 260 3.42 12.87 -34.05
N ASP A 261 3.84 12.89 -35.31
CA ASP A 261 5.14 13.42 -35.73
C ASP A 261 5.24 14.94 -35.52
N GLU A 262 4.15 15.69 -35.69
CA GLU A 262 4.12 17.13 -35.38
C GLU A 262 4.28 17.39 -33.87
N ILE A 263 3.75 16.52 -33.01
CA ILE A 263 3.79 16.69 -31.56
C ILE A 263 5.12 16.22 -30.97
N LYS A 264 5.60 15.05 -31.38
CA LYS A 264 6.84 14.43 -30.89
C LYS A 264 8.08 15.03 -31.56
N GLY A 265 7.98 15.38 -32.84
CA GLY A 265 9.14 15.65 -33.68
C GLY A 265 10.08 14.43 -33.74
N ASN A 266 11.38 14.68 -33.76
CA ASN A 266 12.42 13.65 -33.90
C ASN A 266 12.83 13.00 -32.57
N GLN A 267 12.03 13.08 -31.51
CA GLN A 267 12.37 12.47 -30.22
C GLN A 267 12.17 10.95 -30.26
N ASP A 268 13.14 10.17 -29.80
CA ASP A 268 12.93 8.74 -29.60
C ASP A 268 12.01 8.47 -28.40
N TRP A 269 11.33 7.33 -28.39
CA TRP A 269 10.46 6.92 -27.30
C TRP A 269 10.54 5.41 -27.06
N ASP A 270 10.18 4.97 -25.86
CA ASP A 270 10.26 3.57 -25.47
C ASP A 270 8.88 2.95 -25.20
N LEU A 271 8.10 3.52 -24.29
CA LEU A 271 6.79 3.04 -23.86
C LEU A 271 5.64 3.83 -24.48
N THR A 272 5.74 5.16 -24.48
CA THR A 272 4.76 6.06 -25.09
C THR A 272 5.44 7.15 -25.91
N PRO A 273 4.83 7.61 -27.01
CA PRO A 273 5.37 8.71 -27.82
C PRO A 273 5.66 10.01 -27.04
N LEU A 274 5.08 10.20 -25.86
CA LEU A 274 5.29 11.36 -24.97
C LEU A 274 6.21 11.07 -23.79
N ASP A 275 7.05 10.03 -23.86
CA ASP A 275 8.03 9.73 -22.81
C ASP A 275 9.05 10.88 -22.61
N PHE A 276 9.34 11.66 -23.66
CA PHE A 276 10.19 12.85 -23.56
C PHE A 276 9.62 13.95 -22.64
N VAL A 277 8.31 13.93 -22.37
CA VAL A 277 7.65 14.87 -21.45
C VAL A 277 7.73 14.36 -20.01
N ASP A 278 7.36 13.10 -19.82
CA ASP A 278 7.38 12.43 -18.53
C ASP A 278 7.47 10.93 -18.80
N GLU A 279 8.67 10.39 -18.63
CA GLU A 279 8.93 8.97 -18.76
C GLU A 279 7.97 8.19 -17.85
N ASN A 280 7.48 7.06 -18.32
CA ASN A 280 6.59 6.20 -17.54
C ASN A 280 7.28 5.47 -16.37
N GLY A 281 8.33 6.09 -15.81
CA GLY A 281 8.98 5.85 -14.52
C GLY A 281 9.66 4.50 -14.40
N PRO A 282 10.54 4.33 -13.39
CA PRO A 282 10.97 3.00 -13.03
C PRO A 282 9.77 2.22 -12.45
N GLY A 283 9.69 0.94 -12.75
CA GLY A 283 8.65 0.04 -12.26
C GLY A 283 9.16 -1.39 -12.29
N TYR A 284 8.57 -2.25 -11.46
CA TYR A 284 8.94 -3.66 -11.48
C TYR A 284 8.67 -4.26 -12.87
N SER A 285 7.53 -3.92 -13.48
CA SER A 285 7.10 -4.42 -14.78
C SER A 285 7.89 -3.87 -15.96
N VAL A 286 8.42 -2.65 -15.83
CA VAL A 286 9.10 -1.92 -16.93
C VAL A 286 10.62 -1.96 -16.84
N ASN A 287 11.22 -2.21 -15.68
CA ASN A 287 12.68 -2.24 -15.51
C ASN A 287 13.17 -3.61 -15.01
N ILE A 288 12.55 -4.13 -13.96
CA ILE A 288 13.04 -5.35 -13.30
C ILE A 288 12.70 -6.58 -14.12
N GLN A 289 11.46 -6.73 -14.59
CA GLN A 289 11.03 -7.87 -15.42
C GLN A 289 11.89 -8.06 -16.67
N PRO A 290 12.11 -7.02 -17.53
CA PRO A 290 13.02 -7.16 -18.67
C PRO A 290 14.45 -7.51 -18.25
N PHE A 291 14.96 -6.92 -17.17
CA PHE A 291 16.32 -7.14 -16.69
C PHE A 291 16.58 -8.61 -16.28
N ILE A 292 15.57 -9.29 -15.71
CA ILE A 292 15.65 -10.72 -15.34
C ILE A 292 15.07 -11.65 -16.41
N ASN A 293 14.84 -11.17 -17.64
CA ASN A 293 14.26 -11.91 -18.76
C ASN A 293 12.87 -12.51 -18.49
N MET A 294 12.06 -11.85 -17.65
CA MET A 294 10.65 -12.19 -17.47
C MET A 294 9.78 -11.50 -18.55
N PRO A 295 8.60 -12.07 -18.89
CA PRO A 295 7.67 -11.46 -19.83
C PRO A 295 7.27 -10.05 -19.39
N VAL A 296 7.45 -9.06 -20.27
CA VAL A 296 7.15 -7.65 -20.01
C VAL A 296 5.64 -7.43 -20.05
N ILE A 297 5.10 -6.78 -19.02
CA ILE A 297 3.70 -6.37 -18.99
C ILE A 297 3.64 -4.83 -18.96
N PRO A 298 3.16 -4.16 -20.04
CA PRO A 298 2.61 -4.69 -21.29
C PRO A 298 3.67 -5.04 -22.36
N ALA A 299 3.39 -6.03 -23.21
CA ALA A 299 4.25 -6.43 -24.33
C ALA A 299 4.02 -5.60 -25.62
N GLU A 300 2.86 -4.95 -25.75
CA GLU A 300 2.49 -4.11 -26.90
C GLU A 300 2.92 -2.64 -26.67
N ARG A 301 3.40 -1.99 -27.73
CA ARG A 301 3.80 -0.56 -27.76
C ARG A 301 2.99 0.19 -28.84
N PRO A 302 2.48 1.41 -28.57
CA PRO A 302 2.46 2.10 -27.28
C PRO A 302 1.73 1.32 -26.17
N ILE A 303 2.12 1.52 -24.91
CA ILE A 303 1.49 0.81 -23.79
C ILE A 303 -0.02 1.08 -23.75
N GLN A 304 -0.82 0.05 -23.47
CA GLN A 304 -2.28 0.16 -23.47
C GLN A 304 -2.88 0.50 -22.10
N ARG A 305 -2.05 0.51 -21.05
CA ARG A 305 -2.41 0.91 -19.69
C ARG A 305 -1.19 1.40 -18.92
N ILE A 306 -1.40 2.30 -17.97
CA ILE A 306 -0.35 2.70 -17.03
C ILE A 306 -0.19 1.61 -15.96
N PRO A 307 1.01 1.01 -15.77
CA PRO A 307 1.26 -0.01 -14.75
C PRO A 307 0.93 0.49 -13.33
N ASN A 308 0.50 -0.42 -12.46
CA ASN A 308 0.12 -0.07 -11.07
C ASN A 308 1.36 0.25 -10.21
N ASP A 309 2.47 -0.38 -10.57
CA ASP A 309 3.79 -0.36 -9.95
C ASP A 309 4.70 0.72 -10.57
N ARG A 310 4.13 1.65 -11.36
CA ARG A 310 4.85 2.84 -11.80
C ARG A 310 5.32 3.60 -10.57
N PHE A 311 6.63 3.60 -10.31
CA PHE A 311 7.18 4.34 -9.19
C PHE A 311 7.05 5.84 -9.47
N PRO A 312 6.36 6.57 -8.60
CA PRO A 312 6.28 8.00 -8.69
C PRO A 312 7.65 8.59 -8.33
N THR A 313 8.40 9.00 -9.35
CA THR A 313 9.60 9.80 -9.15
C THR A 313 9.18 11.10 -8.44
N ASN A 314 9.67 11.30 -7.21
CA ASN A 314 9.51 12.48 -6.35
C ASN A 314 8.25 12.63 -5.47
N PRO A 315 8.16 11.92 -4.33
CA PRO A 315 7.49 12.49 -3.17
C PRO A 315 8.42 13.50 -2.47
N TYR A 316 8.66 14.68 -3.05
CA TYR A 316 9.40 15.72 -2.33
C TYR A 316 8.45 16.51 -1.41
N GLY A 317 8.72 16.50 -0.11
CA GLY A 317 8.04 17.37 0.86
C GLY A 317 7.55 16.64 2.10
N ILE A 318 6.42 17.09 2.66
CA ILE A 318 5.85 16.52 3.89
C ILE A 318 5.41 15.05 3.71
N GLN A 319 5.07 14.65 2.48
CA GLN A 319 4.65 13.29 2.15
C GLN A 319 5.76 12.25 2.38
N GLU A 320 7.02 12.61 2.11
CA GLU A 320 8.20 11.78 2.38
C GLU A 320 8.27 11.42 3.87
N TYR A 321 8.14 12.43 4.74
CA TYR A 321 8.17 12.26 6.18
C TYR A 321 6.96 11.48 6.72
N LEU A 322 5.77 11.71 6.15
CA LEU A 322 4.58 10.95 6.51
C LEU A 322 4.72 9.47 6.12
N LEU A 323 5.30 9.18 4.95
CA LEU A 323 5.56 7.80 4.53
C LEU A 323 6.64 7.14 5.41
N CYS A 324 7.70 7.87 5.76
CA CYS A 324 8.70 7.42 6.73
C CYS A 324 8.07 7.03 8.06
N LEU A 325 7.29 7.94 8.66
CA LEU A 325 6.58 7.66 9.90
C LEU A 325 5.64 6.45 9.78
N ALA A 326 4.89 6.35 8.68
CA ALA A 326 3.92 5.29 8.46
C ALA A 326 4.57 3.89 8.33
N THR A 327 5.67 3.79 7.59
CA THR A 327 6.40 2.52 7.41
C THR A 327 7.17 2.11 8.67
N LEU A 328 7.71 3.07 9.43
CA LEU A 328 8.29 2.81 10.76
C LEU A 328 7.23 2.43 11.79
N LEU A 329 6.02 3.01 11.73
CA LEU A 329 4.91 2.62 12.58
C LEU A 329 4.50 1.17 12.32
N PHE A 330 4.35 0.78 11.05
CA PHE A 330 4.03 -0.60 10.68
C PHE A 330 5.06 -1.60 11.24
N SER A 331 6.34 -1.38 10.98
CA SER A 331 7.41 -2.28 11.47
C SER A 331 7.56 -2.22 13.00
N GLY A 332 7.31 -1.07 13.62
CA GLY A 332 7.34 -0.87 15.06
C GLY A 332 6.25 -1.63 15.82
N ILE A 333 5.06 -1.81 15.23
CA ILE A 333 3.98 -2.63 15.83
C ILE A 333 4.45 -4.06 16.08
N HIS A 334 5.26 -4.61 15.18
CA HIS A 334 5.82 -5.95 15.36
C HIS A 334 6.84 -6.03 16.50
N VAL A 335 7.65 -4.99 16.67
CA VAL A 335 8.57 -4.86 17.80
C VAL A 335 7.79 -4.70 19.12
N ALA A 336 6.61 -4.09 19.11
CA ALA A 336 5.76 -4.01 20.31
C ALA A 336 5.38 -5.39 20.88
N GLY A 337 5.40 -6.44 20.05
CA GLY A 337 5.26 -7.83 20.47
C GLY A 337 6.49 -8.43 21.18
N TRP A 338 7.48 -7.63 21.59
CA TRP A 338 8.76 -8.10 22.15
C TRP A 338 8.64 -9.05 23.35
N ASN A 339 7.62 -8.80 24.18
CA ASN A 339 7.34 -9.52 25.42
C ASN A 339 6.19 -10.53 25.27
N PHE A 340 5.78 -10.86 24.05
CA PHE A 340 4.76 -11.88 23.83
C PHE A 340 5.25 -13.24 24.31
N ASP A 341 4.30 -14.08 24.71
CA ASP A 341 4.58 -15.44 25.11
C ASP A 341 4.54 -16.38 23.91
N PHE A 342 5.58 -17.19 23.74
CA PHE A 342 5.75 -18.07 22.58
C PHE A 342 5.88 -19.52 23.05
N PRO A 343 5.50 -20.51 22.23
CA PRO A 343 5.58 -21.93 22.64
C PRO A 343 6.99 -22.37 23.01
N THR A 344 8.00 -21.82 22.33
CA THR A 344 9.42 -22.13 22.58
C THR A 344 10.28 -20.87 22.69
N ALA A 345 11.44 -21.00 23.35
CA ALA A 345 12.45 -19.94 23.41
C ALA A 345 13.04 -19.62 22.02
N THR A 346 13.10 -20.62 21.14
CA THR A 346 13.54 -20.45 19.75
C THR A 346 12.58 -19.57 18.98
N GLU A 347 11.27 -19.82 19.04
CA GLU A 347 10.26 -18.99 18.35
C GLU A 347 10.26 -17.56 18.86
N ARG A 348 10.37 -17.37 20.18
CA ARG A 348 10.52 -16.04 20.78
C ARG A 348 11.74 -15.31 20.21
N THR A 349 12.87 -16.01 20.10
CA THR A 349 14.13 -15.44 19.60
C THR A 349 14.02 -15.10 18.12
N LEU A 350 13.47 -16.01 17.31
CA LEU A 350 13.23 -15.78 15.89
C LEU A 350 12.24 -14.63 15.63
N TRP A 351 11.21 -14.47 16.46
CA TRP A 351 10.30 -13.32 16.40
C TRP A 351 11.03 -12.01 16.67
N ARG A 352 11.85 -11.97 17.73
CA ARG A 352 12.66 -10.78 18.08
C ARG A 352 13.65 -10.41 16.98
N ILE A 353 14.36 -11.41 16.43
CA ILE A 353 15.27 -11.21 15.29
C ILE A 353 14.50 -10.69 14.09
N SER A 354 13.38 -11.33 13.73
CA SER A 354 12.60 -10.96 12.55
C SER A 354 12.02 -9.55 12.67
N SER A 355 11.38 -9.22 13.80
CA SER A 355 10.84 -7.88 14.06
C SER A 355 11.92 -6.79 14.04
N LEU A 356 13.10 -7.05 14.61
CA LEU A 356 14.24 -6.14 14.52
C LEU A 356 14.80 -6.01 13.10
N LEU A 357 14.84 -7.09 12.31
CA LEU A 357 15.25 -7.03 10.91
C LEU A 357 14.27 -6.17 10.11
N LEU A 358 12.95 -6.36 10.26
CA LEU A 358 11.95 -5.52 9.58
C LEU A 358 12.13 -4.04 9.94
N PHE A 359 12.21 -3.73 11.24
CA PHE A 359 12.35 -2.36 11.71
C PHE A 359 13.70 -1.75 11.29
N GLY A 360 14.79 -2.49 11.47
CA GLY A 360 16.14 -2.06 11.16
C GLY A 360 16.37 -1.81 9.67
N ILE A 361 15.89 -2.70 8.79
CA ILE A 361 15.96 -2.51 7.34
C ILE A 361 15.14 -1.28 6.93
N THR A 362 13.93 -1.12 7.48
CA THR A 362 13.07 0.04 7.20
C THR A 362 13.73 1.35 7.66
N ALA A 363 14.28 1.37 8.88
CA ALA A 363 14.97 2.54 9.43
C ALA A 363 16.24 2.88 8.65
N ALA A 364 17.04 1.87 8.26
CA ALA A 364 18.23 2.06 7.44
C ALA A 364 17.87 2.63 6.06
N PHE A 365 16.85 2.07 5.39
CA PHE A 365 16.36 2.59 4.12
C PHE A 365 16.01 4.08 4.22
N TRP A 366 15.25 4.49 5.23
CA TRP A 366 14.88 5.89 5.43
C TRP A 366 16.05 6.79 5.83
N LEU A 367 17.01 6.28 6.59
CA LEU A 367 18.23 7.00 6.91
C LEU A 367 19.01 7.31 5.63
N PHE A 368 19.25 6.31 4.78
CA PHE A 368 19.96 6.49 3.51
C PHE A 368 19.19 7.39 2.54
N GLU A 369 17.87 7.18 2.37
CA GLU A 369 17.05 8.04 1.51
C GLU A 369 17.01 9.49 2.01
N THR A 370 16.91 9.71 3.31
CA THR A 370 16.93 11.07 3.89
C THR A 370 18.28 11.74 3.63
N ILE A 371 19.40 11.04 3.88
CA ILE A 371 20.75 11.56 3.60
C ILE A 371 20.88 11.88 2.11
N ALA A 372 20.47 10.96 1.23
CA ALA A 372 20.49 11.16 -0.22
C ALA A 372 19.56 12.30 -0.68
N SER A 373 18.39 12.46 -0.07
CA SER A 373 17.43 13.53 -0.34
C SER A 373 18.01 14.89 0.06
N TRP A 374 18.69 14.95 1.22
CA TRP A 374 19.32 16.17 1.72
C TRP A 374 20.52 16.60 0.90
N THR A 375 21.35 15.66 0.44
CA THR A 375 22.46 15.95 -0.47
C THR A 375 21.94 16.40 -1.84
N ARG A 376 20.95 15.69 -2.43
CA ARG A 376 20.32 16.03 -3.72
C ARG A 376 19.68 17.42 -3.70
N LEU A 377 18.97 17.78 -2.63
CA LEU A 377 18.24 19.05 -2.50
C LEU A 377 19.09 20.19 -1.93
N GLY A 378 20.36 19.92 -1.57
CA GLY A 378 21.23 20.92 -0.94
C GLY A 378 20.69 21.43 0.40
N ARG A 379 19.89 20.63 1.13
CA ARG A 379 19.29 21.06 2.41
C ARG A 379 20.34 21.42 3.45
N TRP A 380 21.49 20.71 3.44
CA TRP A 380 22.66 21.07 4.24
C TRP A 380 23.12 22.51 4.02
N ARG A 381 23.14 22.96 2.76
CA ARG A 381 23.47 24.34 2.40
C ARG A 381 22.38 25.32 2.84
N MET A 382 21.10 24.93 2.78
CA MET A 382 20.01 25.75 3.33
C MET A 382 20.11 25.92 4.84
N VAL A 383 20.38 24.85 5.59
CA VAL A 383 20.55 24.92 7.06
C VAL A 383 21.77 25.78 7.40
N TRP A 384 22.89 25.57 6.72
CA TRP A 384 24.09 26.40 6.91
C TRP A 384 23.82 27.88 6.62
N LEU A 385 23.16 28.21 5.50
CA LEU A 385 22.78 29.59 5.19
C LEU A 385 21.77 30.15 6.19
N TYR A 386 20.82 29.35 6.67
CA TYR A 386 19.87 29.80 7.68
C TYR A 386 20.56 30.17 9.01
N LEU A 387 21.53 29.36 9.44
CA LEU A 387 22.26 29.55 10.69
C LEU A 387 23.33 30.65 10.60
N PHE A 388 24.03 30.76 9.47
CA PHE A 388 25.23 31.61 9.35
C PHE A 388 25.11 32.76 8.33
N ASN A 389 24.13 32.77 7.42
CA ASN A 389 23.97 33.83 6.41
C ASN A 389 22.53 33.93 5.85
N ARG A 390 21.63 34.57 6.61
CA ARG A 390 20.21 34.72 6.23
C ARG A 390 20.00 35.42 4.88
N GLY A 391 20.86 36.37 4.49
CA GLY A 391 20.77 37.06 3.19
C GLY A 391 21.08 36.17 1.98
N GLY A 392 21.95 35.17 2.15
CA GLY A 392 22.25 34.16 1.12
C GLY A 392 21.15 33.13 0.94
N LEU A 393 20.30 32.91 1.95
CA LEU A 393 19.22 31.93 1.93
C LEU A 393 18.15 32.25 0.88
N GLU A 394 17.75 33.51 0.76
CA GLU A 394 16.73 33.90 -0.22
C GLU A 394 17.20 33.72 -1.66
N LYS A 395 18.45 34.11 -1.94
CA LYS A 395 19.08 33.89 -3.25
C LYS A 395 19.19 32.40 -3.58
N HIS A 396 19.56 31.57 -2.60
CA HIS A 396 19.63 30.12 -2.79
C HIS A 396 18.25 29.49 -3.01
N ARG A 397 17.22 29.94 -2.28
CA ARG A 397 15.83 29.50 -2.46
C ARG A 397 15.27 29.89 -3.82
N ALA A 398 15.57 31.10 -4.31
CA ALA A 398 15.21 31.53 -5.66
C ALA A 398 15.93 30.69 -6.75
N GLY A 399 17.22 30.39 -6.54
CA GLY A 399 17.98 29.49 -7.42
C GLY A 399 17.44 28.07 -7.46
N LEU A 400 17.02 27.52 -6.31
CA LEU A 400 16.37 26.21 -6.22
C LEU A 400 14.97 26.20 -6.84
N ARG A 401 14.18 27.27 -6.74
CA ARG A 401 12.89 27.38 -7.44
C ARG A 401 13.08 27.39 -8.96
N ARG A 402 14.08 28.12 -9.45
CA ARG A 402 14.43 28.18 -10.87
C ARG A 402 14.96 26.85 -11.39
N LYS A 403 15.83 26.18 -10.61
CA LYS A 403 16.30 24.82 -10.93
C LYS A 403 15.18 23.79 -10.84
N GLY A 404 14.31 23.87 -9.83
CA GLY A 404 13.16 22.99 -9.60
C GLY A 404 12.17 23.00 -10.77
N ALA A 405 11.89 24.18 -11.34
CA ALA A 405 11.09 24.33 -12.54
C ALA A 405 11.74 23.67 -13.79
N LEU A 406 13.08 23.62 -13.83
CA LEU A 406 13.86 22.91 -14.85
C LEU A 406 14.13 21.42 -14.51
N THR A 407 13.81 20.96 -13.29
CA THR A 407 14.15 19.61 -12.80
C THR A 407 13.20 18.54 -13.35
N VAL A 408 12.10 18.93 -14.02
CA VAL A 408 11.30 18.01 -14.86
C VAL A 408 12.20 17.33 -15.91
N ALA A 409 13.31 17.98 -16.32
CA ALA A 409 14.26 17.46 -17.29
C ALA A 409 15.50 16.76 -16.67
N ARG A 410 15.53 16.48 -15.36
CA ARG A 410 16.70 15.80 -14.79
C ARG A 410 16.68 14.33 -15.19
N LYS A 411 17.38 14.02 -16.28
CA LYS A 411 17.92 12.68 -16.58
C LYS A 411 18.49 12.14 -15.27
N MET A 412 17.82 11.15 -14.69
CA MET A 412 18.38 10.43 -13.55
C MET A 412 19.75 9.95 -14.04
N THR A 413 20.82 10.28 -13.32
CA THR A 413 22.02 9.46 -13.39
C THR A 413 21.56 8.11 -12.86
N GLU A 414 21.03 7.28 -13.76
CA GLU A 414 20.65 5.91 -13.45
C GLU A 414 21.91 5.28 -12.87
N ILE A 415 21.84 4.94 -11.59
CA ILE A 415 22.78 3.95 -11.07
C ILE A 415 22.54 2.73 -11.96
N PRO A 416 23.57 2.13 -12.56
CA PRO A 416 23.35 1.00 -13.45
C PRO A 416 22.46 -0.01 -12.74
N VAL A 417 21.36 -0.44 -13.37
CA VAL A 417 20.34 -1.32 -12.76
C VAL A 417 20.96 -2.51 -12.01
N ARG A 418 22.10 -3.00 -12.49
CA ARG A 418 22.93 -4.03 -11.85
C ARG A 418 23.33 -3.70 -10.40
N TRP A 419 23.73 -2.46 -10.11
CA TRP A 419 24.15 -2.02 -8.78
C TRP A 419 22.96 -1.80 -7.84
N GLU A 420 21.85 -1.24 -8.33
CA GLU A 420 20.61 -1.16 -7.56
C GLU A 420 20.13 -2.58 -7.18
N PHE A 421 20.12 -3.49 -8.16
CA PHE A 421 19.77 -4.88 -7.93
C PHE A 421 20.71 -5.56 -6.94
N ALA A 422 22.02 -5.42 -7.08
CA ALA A 422 23.01 -6.04 -6.19
C ALA A 422 22.92 -5.56 -4.74
N THR A 423 22.54 -4.30 -4.52
CA THR A 423 22.46 -3.70 -3.17
C THR A 423 21.09 -3.92 -2.51
N ILE A 424 19.99 -3.81 -3.26
CA ILE A 424 18.62 -3.93 -2.73
C ILE A 424 18.20 -5.39 -2.59
N THR A 425 18.59 -6.28 -3.50
CA THR A 425 18.10 -7.67 -3.52
C THR A 425 18.43 -8.46 -2.24
N PRO A 426 19.67 -8.41 -1.69
CA PRO A 426 19.96 -9.11 -0.45
C PRO A 426 19.10 -8.61 0.72
N LEU A 427 18.89 -7.30 0.83
CA LEU A 427 18.03 -6.71 1.85
C LEU A 427 16.57 -7.14 1.67
N ALA A 428 16.07 -7.16 0.44
CA ALA A 428 14.72 -7.62 0.12
C ALA A 428 14.52 -9.11 0.44
N ILE A 429 15.53 -9.96 0.21
CA ILE A 429 15.50 -11.38 0.59
C ILE A 429 15.44 -11.54 2.10
N VAL A 430 16.32 -10.86 2.85
CA VAL A 430 16.33 -10.91 4.32
C VAL A 430 15.00 -10.42 4.89
N TYR A 431 14.48 -9.31 4.36
CA TYR A 431 13.15 -8.78 4.70
C TYR A 431 12.05 -9.81 4.44
N GLY A 432 12.04 -10.41 3.24
CA GLY A 432 11.06 -11.40 2.83
C GLY A 432 11.08 -12.65 3.71
N ILE A 433 12.27 -13.16 4.07
CA ILE A 433 12.41 -14.31 4.97
C ILE A 433 11.89 -13.99 6.36
N ALA A 434 12.31 -12.85 6.94
CA ALA A 434 11.83 -12.42 8.25
C ALA A 434 10.30 -12.25 8.29
N ARG A 435 9.74 -11.71 7.21
CA ARG A 435 8.30 -11.52 7.07
C ARG A 435 7.53 -12.82 6.90
N LEU A 436 8.03 -13.75 6.09
CA LEU A 436 7.45 -15.09 5.93
C LEU A 436 7.43 -15.84 7.26
N TYR A 437 8.53 -15.76 8.02
CA TYR A 437 8.57 -16.34 9.37
C TYR A 437 7.47 -15.76 10.26
N MET A 438 7.29 -14.44 10.29
CA MET A 438 6.28 -13.82 11.16
C MET A 438 4.84 -14.16 10.78
N ILE A 439 4.55 -14.32 9.48
CA ILE A 439 3.24 -14.78 9.00
C ILE A 439 3.03 -16.26 9.35
N ALA A 440 4.07 -17.08 9.23
CA ALA A 440 4.01 -18.49 9.62
C ALA A 440 3.80 -18.63 11.14
N GLU A 441 4.54 -17.86 11.95
CA GLU A 441 4.43 -17.85 13.40
C GLU A 441 3.05 -17.39 13.86
N ALA A 442 2.43 -16.43 13.15
CA ALA A 442 1.06 -15.99 13.41
C ALA A 442 0.05 -17.15 13.47
N VAL A 443 0.23 -18.16 12.63
CA VAL A 443 -0.64 -19.34 12.61
C VAL A 443 -0.09 -20.43 13.54
N ALA A 444 1.24 -20.59 13.58
CA ALA A 444 1.90 -21.65 14.33
C ALA A 444 1.77 -21.47 15.86
N GLU A 445 1.69 -20.24 16.37
CA GLU A 445 1.51 -19.95 17.81
C GLU A 445 0.20 -20.54 18.35
N LEU A 446 -0.87 -20.57 17.54
CA LEU A 446 -2.20 -21.03 17.96
C LEU A 446 -2.25 -22.50 18.38
N ARG A 447 -1.20 -23.29 18.09
CA ARG A 447 -1.08 -24.67 18.56
C ARG A 447 -0.76 -24.78 20.06
N ASN A 448 -0.26 -23.70 20.66
CA ASN A 448 0.15 -23.65 22.06
C ASN A 448 0.21 -22.20 22.55
N VAL A 449 -0.93 -21.64 22.96
CA VAL A 449 -1.07 -20.24 23.35
C VAL A 449 -1.40 -20.10 24.84
N SER A 450 -1.10 -18.96 25.46
CA SER A 450 -1.51 -18.67 26.85
C SER A 450 -3.03 -18.77 27.00
N ALA A 451 -3.51 -19.34 28.10
CA ALA A 451 -4.94 -19.47 28.39
C ALA A 451 -5.66 -18.11 28.40
N THR A 452 -4.95 -17.03 28.77
CA THR A 452 -5.52 -15.67 28.77
C THR A 452 -5.89 -15.17 27.37
N ALA A 453 -5.37 -15.80 26.29
CA ALA A 453 -5.78 -15.52 24.91
C ALA A 453 -7.28 -15.80 24.66
N TYR A 454 -7.85 -16.76 25.41
CA TYR A 454 -9.25 -17.20 25.29
C TYR A 454 -10.20 -16.55 26.31
N VAL A 455 -9.65 -15.74 27.23
CA VAL A 455 -10.45 -14.95 28.17
C VAL A 455 -11.08 -13.78 27.41
N ASN A 456 -12.39 -13.61 27.60
CA ASN A 456 -13.15 -12.50 27.01
C ASN A 456 -12.75 -11.16 27.65
N VAL A 457 -12.89 -10.08 26.90
CA VAL A 457 -12.68 -8.73 27.44
C VAL A 457 -13.86 -8.38 28.34
N GLU A 458 -13.58 -7.98 29.58
CA GLU A 458 -14.58 -7.52 30.53
C GLU A 458 -14.95 -6.06 30.22
N TRP A 459 -15.94 -5.85 29.35
CA TRP A 459 -16.31 -4.50 28.88
C TRP A 459 -16.84 -3.58 29.99
N THR A 460 -17.43 -4.16 31.04
CA THR A 460 -17.96 -3.45 32.21
C THR A 460 -16.88 -2.65 32.95
N ASN A 461 -15.61 -3.08 32.91
CA ASN A 461 -14.48 -2.37 33.53
C ASN A 461 -14.15 -1.04 32.84
N PHE A 462 -14.61 -0.83 31.61
CA PHE A 462 -14.39 0.43 30.88
C PHE A 462 -15.56 1.41 31.02
N ILE A 463 -16.70 0.97 31.55
CA ILE A 463 -17.86 1.82 31.79
C ILE A 463 -17.71 2.37 33.20
N PRO A 464 -17.63 3.70 33.40
CA PRO A 464 -17.55 4.26 34.73
C PRO A 464 -18.76 3.80 35.55
N HIS A 465 -18.50 3.13 36.67
CA HIS A 465 -19.54 2.63 37.56
C HIS A 465 -20.30 3.84 38.14
N VAL A 466 -21.62 3.88 37.92
CA VAL A 466 -22.53 4.90 38.49
C VAL A 466 -22.99 4.47 39.86
#